data_AF-A0A955EHP2-F1
#
_entry.id   AF-A0A955EHP2-F1
#
_cell.length_a   1.000
_cell.length_b   1.000
_cell.length_c   1.000
_cell.angle_alpha   90.00
_cell.angle_beta   90.00
_cell.angle_gamma   90.00
#
_symmetry.space_group_name_H-M   'P 1'
#
loop_
_entity.id
_entity.type
_entity.pdbx_description
1 polymer ?
#
loop_
_entity_poly.entity_id
_entity_poly.type
_entity_poly.pdbx_seq_one_letter_code
_entity_poly.pdbx_strand_id
1 'polypeptide(L)'
;GHSGQQWDSWNAIFGQARNGEPTPLFDWKTGRIDHSVAEQWARYDIGRLLASAPEKYGPIFRDRIRILVGTEDNYYLDGAVRLLRDRLEESGYLSSEDDDAFGSIRILEGEDHFTLQDWKWRGEIGQEIYDYIEDAGVQDRKRGGDDDEDSEN
;
A
#
# COMPACT_ATOMS: atom_id res chain seq x y z
N GLY A 1 -9.18 20.37 -11.11
CA GLY A 1 -9.59 18.95 -11.08
C GLY A 1 -11.03 18.88 -10.62
N HIS A 2 -11.93 18.26 -11.38
CA HIS A 2 -13.39 18.41 -11.17
C HIS A 2 -14.17 17.09 -11.15
N SER A 3 -13.51 15.94 -11.34
CA SER A 3 -14.16 14.63 -11.32
C SER A 3 -14.43 14.11 -9.91
N GLY A 4 -13.69 14.58 -8.89
CA GLY A 4 -13.79 14.09 -7.50
C GLY A 4 -13.34 12.64 -7.30
N GLN A 5 -12.82 12.00 -8.36
CA GLN A 5 -12.37 10.61 -8.37
C GLN A 5 -10.86 10.52 -8.09
N GLN A 6 -10.34 9.28 -7.99
CA GLN A 6 -8.95 9.02 -7.58
C GLN A 6 -7.91 9.83 -8.38
N TRP A 7 -8.06 9.94 -9.69
CA TRP A 7 -7.11 10.67 -10.54
C TRP A 7 -6.98 12.16 -10.20
N ASP A 8 -8.10 12.85 -10.00
CA ASP A 8 -8.06 14.26 -9.61
C ASP A 8 -7.58 14.44 -8.17
N SER A 9 -7.92 13.49 -7.28
CA SER A 9 -7.41 13.48 -5.91
C SER A 9 -5.89 13.32 -5.86
N TRP A 10 -5.30 12.46 -6.70
CA TRP A 10 -3.84 12.32 -6.76
C TRP A 10 -3.16 13.60 -7.25
N ASN A 11 -3.70 14.22 -8.30
CA ASN A 11 -3.20 15.51 -8.77
C ASN A 11 -3.31 16.60 -7.70
N ALA A 12 -4.39 16.60 -6.90
CA ALA A 12 -4.59 17.56 -5.82
C ALA A 12 -3.65 17.36 -4.63
N ILE A 13 -3.33 16.10 -4.27
CA ILE A 13 -2.50 15.79 -3.11
C ILE A 13 -1.01 15.88 -3.45
N PHE A 14 -0.61 15.33 -4.59
CA PHE A 14 0.81 15.16 -4.93
C PHE A 14 1.32 16.22 -5.90
N GLY A 15 0.44 16.79 -6.72
CA GLY A 15 0.77 17.83 -7.69
C GLY A 15 0.82 19.23 -7.09
N GLN A 16 1.48 20.15 -7.80
CA GLN A 16 1.45 21.57 -7.47
C GLN A 16 0.20 22.24 -8.06
N ALA A 17 -0.38 23.13 -7.26
CA ALA A 17 -1.40 24.04 -7.75
C ALA A 17 -0.77 25.09 -8.68
N ARG A 18 -1.22 25.16 -9.93
CA ARG A 18 -0.90 26.24 -10.86
C ARG A 18 -2.17 27.05 -11.07
N ASN A 19 -2.11 28.34 -10.76
CA ASN A 19 -3.27 29.24 -10.82
C ASN A 19 -4.46 28.77 -9.95
N GLY A 20 -4.17 28.17 -8.79
CA GLY A 20 -5.19 27.69 -7.86
C GLY A 20 -5.77 26.32 -8.17
N GLU A 21 -5.36 25.67 -9.27
CA GLU A 21 -5.85 24.34 -9.68
C GLU A 21 -4.72 23.30 -9.68
N PRO A 22 -5.00 22.06 -9.26
CA PRO A 22 -4.04 20.96 -9.36
C PRO A 22 -3.55 20.75 -10.80
N THR A 23 -2.23 20.65 -10.97
CA THR A 23 -1.63 20.36 -12.28
C THR A 23 -1.61 18.84 -12.51
N PRO A 24 -2.18 18.34 -13.62
CA PRO A 24 -2.19 16.91 -13.92
C PRO A 24 -0.79 16.38 -14.25
N LEU A 25 -0.46 15.16 -13.79
CA LEU A 25 0.81 14.50 -14.09
C LEU A 25 1.02 14.23 -15.58
N PHE A 26 -0.05 13.92 -16.30
CA PHE A 26 0.01 13.66 -17.74
C PHE A 26 -1.22 14.23 -18.45
N ASP A 27 -1.06 14.48 -19.74
CA ASP A 27 -2.16 14.87 -20.62
C ASP A 27 -2.99 13.63 -21.00
N TRP A 28 -4.26 13.60 -20.58
CA TRP A 28 -5.16 12.46 -20.76
C TRP A 28 -5.57 12.19 -22.21
N LYS A 29 -5.35 13.13 -23.14
CA LYS A 29 -5.62 12.94 -24.57
C LYS A 29 -4.43 12.35 -25.30
N THR A 30 -3.23 12.77 -24.92
CA THR A 30 -1.99 12.48 -25.66
C THR A 30 -1.07 11.49 -24.93
N GLY A 31 -1.30 11.24 -23.64
CA GLY A 31 -0.43 10.45 -22.79
C GLY A 31 0.89 11.13 -22.42
N ARG A 32 1.10 12.40 -22.81
CA ARG A 32 2.37 13.10 -22.53
C ARG A 32 2.51 13.40 -21.05
N ILE A 33 3.59 12.93 -20.43
CA ILE A 33 3.91 13.16 -19.02
C ILE A 33 4.55 14.55 -18.85
N ASP A 34 4.12 15.30 -17.84
CA ASP A 34 4.80 16.50 -17.37
C ASP A 34 5.86 16.10 -16.34
N HIS A 35 7.11 16.02 -16.78
CA HIS A 35 8.24 15.63 -15.93
C HIS A 35 8.49 16.58 -14.75
N SER A 36 8.07 17.85 -14.85
CA SER A 36 8.19 18.79 -13.73
C SER A 36 7.22 18.44 -12.61
N VAL A 37 6.04 17.93 -12.94
CA VAL A 37 5.06 17.42 -11.97
C VAL A 37 5.54 16.07 -11.43
N ALA A 38 6.06 15.19 -12.29
CA ALA A 38 6.60 13.89 -11.86
C ALA A 38 7.71 14.03 -10.81
N GLU A 39 8.65 14.97 -11.02
CA GLU A 39 9.73 15.21 -10.05
C GLU A 39 9.22 15.76 -8.72
N GLN A 40 8.08 16.45 -8.71
CA GLN A 40 7.45 16.86 -7.46
C GLN A 40 6.85 15.67 -6.72
N TRP A 41 6.20 14.75 -7.43
CA TRP A 41 5.63 13.54 -6.85
C TRP A 41 6.72 12.62 -6.29
N ALA A 42 7.92 12.68 -6.85
CA ALA A 42 9.05 11.84 -6.47
C ALA A 42 9.41 11.87 -4.98
N ARG A 43 9.07 12.94 -4.23
CA ARG A 43 9.28 12.99 -2.77
C ARG A 43 8.39 12.01 -1.98
N TYR A 44 7.35 11.48 -2.62
CA TYR A 44 6.42 10.49 -2.06
C TYR A 44 6.68 9.08 -2.60
N ASP A 45 7.65 8.91 -3.50
CA ASP A 45 8.01 7.60 -4.05
C ASP A 45 8.78 6.78 -3.02
N ILE A 46 8.17 5.67 -2.57
CA ILE A 46 8.75 4.77 -1.57
C ILE A 46 10.07 4.17 -2.06
N GLY A 47 10.17 3.82 -3.35
CA GLY A 47 11.39 3.28 -3.95
C GLY A 47 12.52 4.31 -3.97
N ARG A 48 12.22 5.59 -4.26
CA ARG A 48 13.22 6.67 -4.14
C ARG A 48 13.62 6.94 -2.69
N LEU A 49 12.66 6.94 -1.75
CA LEU A 49 12.95 7.11 -0.33
C LEU A 49 13.90 6.01 0.16
N LEU A 50 13.59 4.75 -0.15
CA LEU A 50 14.43 3.59 0.16
C LEU A 50 15.83 3.74 -0.45
N ALA A 51 15.94 4.07 -1.73
CA ALA A 51 17.23 4.24 -2.40
C ALA A 51 18.07 5.37 -1.78
N SER A 52 17.42 6.43 -1.27
CA SER A 52 18.12 7.57 -0.67
C SER A 52 18.65 7.32 0.74
N ALA A 53 17.99 6.46 1.52
CA ALA A 53 18.36 6.18 2.91
C ALA A 53 17.89 4.77 3.33
N PRO A 54 18.53 3.72 2.77
CA PRO A 54 18.10 2.34 2.99
C PRO A 54 18.16 1.93 4.47
N GLU A 55 19.12 2.43 5.23
CA GLU A 55 19.27 2.13 6.66
C GLU A 55 18.15 2.72 7.52
N LYS A 56 17.48 3.76 7.03
CA LYS A 56 16.34 4.38 7.70
C LYS A 56 15.03 3.70 7.30
N TYR A 57 14.82 3.46 6.01
CA TYR A 57 13.53 3.01 5.48
C TYR A 57 13.42 1.49 5.36
N GLY A 58 14.52 0.80 5.10
CA GLY A 58 14.57 -0.65 4.99
C GLY A 58 14.08 -1.40 6.24
N PRO A 59 14.54 -1.04 7.46
CA PRO A 59 14.00 -1.65 8.68
C PRO A 59 12.51 -1.42 8.87
N ILE A 60 12.00 -0.23 8.52
CA ILE A 60 10.56 0.08 8.60
C ILE A 60 9.79 -0.84 7.66
N PHE A 61 10.28 -1.03 6.44
CA PHE A 61 9.66 -1.93 5.48
C PHE A 61 9.61 -3.37 6.03
N ARG A 62 10.79 -3.91 6.36
CA ARG A 62 10.98 -5.27 6.86
C ARG A 62 10.10 -5.59 8.07
N ASP A 63 9.87 -4.62 8.95
CA ASP A 63 9.20 -4.87 10.22
C ASP A 63 7.69 -4.54 10.18
N ARG A 64 7.19 -3.81 9.17
CA ARG A 64 5.85 -3.19 9.23
C ARG A 64 5.06 -3.15 7.93
N ILE A 65 5.65 -3.46 6.78
CA ILE A 65 4.98 -3.23 5.49
C ILE A 65 4.82 -4.56 4.75
N ARG A 66 3.56 -4.92 4.49
CA ARG A 66 3.21 -6.02 3.59
C ARG A 66 2.49 -5.46 2.37
N ILE A 67 2.89 -5.91 1.19
CA ILE A 67 2.28 -5.51 -0.09
C ILE A 67 1.84 -6.77 -0.82
N LEU A 68 0.59 -6.77 -1.27
CA LEU A 68 0.06 -7.79 -2.17
C LEU A 68 -0.40 -7.08 -3.44
N VAL A 69 -0.03 -7.63 -4.60
CA VAL A 69 -0.47 -7.12 -5.90
C VAL A 69 -0.66 -8.28 -6.86
N GLY A 70 -1.66 -8.19 -7.73
CA GLY A 70 -1.92 -9.18 -8.76
C GLY A 70 -1.09 -8.94 -10.03
N THR A 71 -0.76 -9.98 -10.78
CA THR A 71 -0.07 -9.83 -12.07
C THR A 71 -0.95 -9.22 -13.16
N GLU A 72 -2.26 -9.24 -12.98
CA GLU A 72 -3.26 -8.68 -13.89
C GLU A 72 -3.96 -7.44 -13.29
N ASP A 73 -3.30 -6.70 -12.39
CA ASP A 73 -3.87 -5.52 -11.74
C ASP A 73 -4.43 -4.51 -12.77
N ASN A 74 -5.71 -4.16 -12.61
CA ASN A 74 -6.44 -3.37 -13.62
C ASN A 74 -5.92 -1.92 -13.72
N TYR A 75 -5.13 -1.47 -12.75
CA TYR A 75 -4.50 -0.16 -12.70
C TYR A 75 -2.99 -0.21 -13.00
N TYR A 76 -2.46 -1.36 -13.39
CA TYR A 76 -1.05 -1.58 -13.75
C TYR A 76 -0.08 -1.23 -12.61
N LEU A 77 -0.48 -1.48 -11.36
CA LEU A 77 0.35 -1.20 -10.18
C LEU A 77 1.47 -2.23 -9.96
N ASP A 78 1.36 -3.42 -10.56
CA ASP A 78 2.30 -4.52 -10.39
C ASP A 78 3.73 -4.13 -10.79
N GLY A 79 3.89 -3.37 -11.89
CA GLY A 79 5.19 -2.90 -12.36
C GLY A 79 5.92 -2.03 -11.33
N ALA A 80 5.20 -1.12 -10.66
CA ALA A 80 5.79 -0.29 -9.61
C ALA A 80 6.19 -1.12 -8.38
N VAL A 81 5.38 -2.12 -8.03
CA VAL A 81 5.65 -3.03 -6.91
C VAL A 81 6.85 -3.93 -7.19
N ARG A 82 7.03 -4.43 -8.42
CA ARG A 82 8.24 -5.17 -8.85
C ARG A 82 9.50 -4.32 -8.67
N LEU A 83 9.46 -3.07 -9.15
CA LEU A 83 10.59 -2.15 -9.00
C LEU A 83 10.90 -1.81 -7.53
N LEU A 84 9.92 -1.85 -6.64
CA LEU A 84 10.15 -1.69 -5.20
C LEU A 84 10.78 -2.95 -4.60
N ARG A 85 10.26 -4.13 -4.98
CA ARG A 85 10.77 -5.44 -4.59
C ARG A 85 12.25 -5.58 -4.95
N ASP A 86 12.62 -5.34 -6.20
CA ASP A 86 14.00 -5.44 -6.67
C ASP A 86 14.95 -4.57 -5.81
N ARG A 87 14.55 -3.34 -5.48
CA ARG A 87 15.37 -2.43 -4.65
C ARG A 87 15.51 -2.92 -3.20
N LEU A 88 14.47 -3.52 -2.64
CA LEU A 88 14.52 -4.06 -1.28
C LEU A 88 15.39 -5.31 -1.20
N GLU A 89 15.35 -6.16 -2.23
CA GLU A 89 16.23 -7.32 -2.37
C GLU A 89 17.69 -6.87 -2.53
N GLU A 90 17.96 -5.91 -3.42
CA GLU A 90 19.30 -5.32 -3.61
C GLU A 90 19.87 -4.68 -2.33
N SER A 91 19.01 -4.10 -1.49
CA SER A 91 19.41 -3.50 -0.21
C SER A 91 19.45 -4.49 0.96
N GLY A 92 19.06 -5.75 0.75
CA GLY A 92 19.05 -6.80 1.77
C GLY A 92 17.95 -6.66 2.83
N TYR A 93 16.93 -5.84 2.58
CA TYR A 93 15.78 -5.64 3.48
C TYR A 93 14.56 -6.47 3.11
N LEU A 94 14.63 -7.23 2.02
CA LEU A 94 13.65 -8.23 1.62
C LEU A 94 14.38 -9.49 1.17
N SER A 95 13.89 -10.65 1.63
CA SER A 95 14.28 -11.95 1.10
C SER A 95 13.19 -12.40 0.14
N SER A 96 13.56 -12.80 -1.07
CA SER A 96 12.65 -13.35 -2.07
C SER A 96 12.05 -14.71 -1.67
N GLU A 97 12.57 -15.32 -0.61
CA GLU A 97 12.18 -16.65 -0.13
C GLU A 97 11.15 -16.60 1.01
N ASP A 98 10.92 -15.42 1.62
CA ASP A 98 10.07 -15.27 2.80
C ASP A 98 8.85 -14.37 2.53
N ASP A 99 7.95 -14.84 1.66
CA ASP A 99 6.69 -14.16 1.35
C ASP A 99 5.77 -13.98 2.58
N ASP A 100 6.02 -14.74 3.66
CA ASP A 100 5.26 -14.70 4.92
C ASP A 100 5.95 -13.90 6.05
N ALA A 101 7.10 -13.27 5.76
CA ALA A 101 7.76 -12.40 6.73
C ALA A 101 6.91 -11.14 7.02
N PHE A 102 7.17 -10.49 8.17
CA PHE A 102 6.50 -9.24 8.55
C PHE A 102 6.63 -8.14 7.49
N GLY A 103 7.74 -8.14 6.74
CA GLY A 103 7.97 -7.31 5.59
C GLY A 103 8.02 -8.17 4.35
N SER A 104 6.97 -8.12 3.54
CA SER A 104 6.83 -8.99 2.38
C SER A 104 6.20 -8.27 1.18
N ILE A 105 6.53 -8.75 -0.01
CA ILE A 105 5.90 -8.33 -1.26
C ILE A 105 5.48 -9.57 -2.04
N ARG A 106 4.18 -9.87 -2.03
CA ARG A 106 3.60 -10.97 -2.78
C ARG A 106 3.02 -10.48 -4.10
N ILE A 107 3.53 -11.05 -5.18
CA ILE A 107 3.02 -10.80 -6.53
C ILE A 107 2.26 -12.04 -6.98
N LEU A 108 0.94 -11.92 -7.08
CA LEU A 108 0.01 -13.03 -7.16
C LEU A 108 -0.43 -13.28 -8.61
N GLU A 109 -0.08 -14.45 -9.14
CA GLU A 109 -0.34 -14.81 -10.53
C GLU A 109 -1.84 -14.92 -10.84
N GLY A 110 -2.30 -14.23 -11.89
CA GLY A 110 -3.68 -14.28 -12.38
C GLY A 110 -4.68 -13.50 -11.52
N GLU A 111 -4.22 -12.89 -10.43
CA GLU A 111 -5.04 -11.99 -9.62
C GLU A 111 -5.00 -10.57 -10.23
N ASP A 112 -6.08 -9.83 -10.03
CA ASP A 112 -6.28 -8.44 -10.42
C ASP A 112 -6.61 -7.57 -9.18
N HIS A 113 -6.96 -6.29 -9.39
CA HIS A 113 -7.22 -5.39 -8.27
C HIS A 113 -8.46 -5.79 -7.45
N PHE A 114 -9.44 -6.43 -8.09
CA PHE A 114 -10.75 -6.72 -7.51
C PHE A 114 -10.82 -8.10 -6.88
N THR A 115 -10.17 -9.09 -7.47
CA THR A 115 -10.03 -10.45 -6.92
C THR A 115 -9.32 -10.44 -5.57
N LEU A 116 -8.34 -9.56 -5.35
CA LEU A 116 -7.72 -9.34 -4.04
C LEU A 116 -8.70 -8.80 -2.97
N GLN A 117 -9.87 -8.30 -3.39
CA GLN A 117 -10.96 -7.89 -2.50
C GLN A 117 -11.97 -9.01 -2.24
N ASP A 118 -11.83 -10.18 -2.86
CA ASP A 118 -12.75 -11.30 -2.62
C ASP A 118 -12.49 -11.98 -1.27
N TRP A 119 -13.46 -12.82 -0.88
CA TRP A 119 -13.50 -13.47 0.43
C TRP A 119 -12.25 -14.30 0.75
N LYS A 120 -11.62 -14.91 -0.26
CA LYS A 120 -10.38 -15.69 -0.12
C LYS A 120 -9.28 -14.81 0.47
N TRP A 121 -8.88 -13.78 -0.28
CA TRP A 121 -7.77 -12.91 0.10
C TRP A 121 -8.10 -12.02 1.31
N ARG A 122 -9.34 -11.56 1.44
CA ARG A 122 -9.78 -10.86 2.66
C ARG A 122 -9.68 -11.75 3.90
N GLY A 123 -10.01 -13.03 3.78
CA GLY A 123 -9.88 -14.00 4.85
C GLY A 123 -8.42 -14.25 5.22
N GLU A 124 -7.57 -14.52 4.24
CA GLU A 124 -6.13 -14.76 4.44
C GLU A 124 -5.42 -13.53 5.05
N ILE A 125 -5.59 -12.35 4.46
CA ILE A 125 -5.02 -11.10 4.99
C ILE A 125 -5.58 -10.79 6.38
N GLY A 126 -6.88 -11.02 6.59
CA GLY A 126 -7.51 -10.82 7.89
C GLY A 126 -6.92 -11.71 8.97
N GLN A 127 -6.68 -12.99 8.66
CA GLN A 127 -6.05 -13.94 9.57
C GLN A 127 -4.59 -13.55 9.85
N GLU A 128 -3.83 -13.13 8.84
CA GLU A 128 -2.45 -12.67 9.05
C GLU A 128 -2.34 -11.45 9.96
N ILE A 129 -3.28 -10.50 9.81
CA ILE A 129 -3.36 -9.33 10.69
C ILE A 129 -3.73 -9.76 12.11
N TYR A 130 -4.66 -10.71 12.25
CA TYR A 130 -5.04 -11.25 13.55
C TYR A 130 -3.86 -11.91 14.26
N ASP A 131 -3.15 -12.80 13.56
CA ASP A 131 -1.97 -13.50 14.08
C ASP A 131 -0.87 -12.49 14.48
N TYR A 132 -0.66 -11.44 13.69
CA TYR A 132 0.24 -10.32 14.05
C TYR A 132 -0.15 -9.66 15.37
N ILE A 133 -1.44 -9.34 15.55
CA ILE A 133 -1.94 -8.60 16.72
C ILE A 133 -1.81 -9.47 17.98
N GLU A 134 -2.14 -10.77 17.87
CA GLU A 134 -1.98 -11.74 18.95
C GLU A 134 -0.50 -11.91 19.34
N ASP A 135 0.39 -12.12 18.37
CA ASP A 135 1.84 -12.27 18.61
C ASP A 135 2.46 -10.99 19.20
N ALA A 136 1.97 -9.81 18.82
CA ALA A 136 2.38 -8.54 19.39
C ALA A 136 1.87 -8.32 20.84
N GLY A 137 1.07 -9.25 21.39
CA GLY A 137 0.54 -9.19 22.74
C GLY A 137 -0.56 -8.14 22.93
N VAL A 138 -1.18 -7.67 21.85
CA VAL A 138 -2.29 -6.72 21.90
C VAL A 138 -3.57 -7.52 22.14
N GLN A 139 -3.88 -7.77 23.42
CA GLN A 139 -5.09 -8.53 23.78
C GLN A 139 -6.36 -7.84 23.28
N ASP A 140 -7.30 -8.65 22.80
CA ASP A 140 -8.68 -8.23 22.55
C ASP A 140 -9.25 -7.63 23.84
N ARG A 141 -9.48 -6.31 23.84
CA ARG A 141 -10.29 -5.68 24.87
C ARG A 141 -11.70 -6.17 24.62
N LYS A 142 -12.04 -7.29 25.26
CA LYS A 142 -13.39 -7.89 25.30
C LYS A 142 -14.42 -6.81 25.07
N ARG A 143 -15.18 -6.96 23.99
CA ARG A 143 -16.48 -6.31 23.82
C ARG A 143 -17.32 -6.79 25.01
N GLY A 144 -17.29 -6.03 26.11
CA GLY A 144 -18.10 -6.29 27.29
C GLY A 144 -19.56 -6.27 26.85
N GLY A 145 -20.17 -7.45 26.82
CA GLY A 145 -21.61 -7.57 26.90
C GLY A 145 -21.99 -7.20 28.32
N ASP A 146 -22.70 -6.08 28.47
CA ASP A 146 -23.49 -5.82 29.66
C ASP A 146 -24.80 -6.62 29.49
N ASP A 147 -24.70 -7.93 29.76
CA ASP A 147 -25.84 -8.73 30.17
C ASP A 147 -25.98 -8.54 31.70
N ASP A 148 -26.58 -7.43 32.12
CA ASP A 148 -27.11 -7.30 33.48
C ASP A 148 -28.61 -7.59 33.43
N GLU A 149 -28.92 -8.88 33.59
CA GLU A 149 -30.16 -9.33 34.22
C GLU A 149 -30.21 -8.77 35.65
N ASP A 150 -30.97 -7.71 35.87
CA ASP A 150 -31.49 -7.38 37.20
C ASP A 150 -32.99 -7.71 37.24
N SER A 151 -33.27 -8.95 37.62
CA SER A 151 -34.52 -9.35 38.23
C SER A 151 -34.45 -9.14 39.76
N GLU A 152 -35.60 -8.76 40.32
CA GLU A 152 -35.94 -8.72 41.77
C GLU A 152 -35.55 -7.46 42.57
N ASN A 153 -36.45 -6.46 42.59
CA ASN A 153 -37.31 -6.19 43.75
C ASN A 153 -38.52 -5.30 43.39
#